data_AF-A0A376WRB4-F1
#
_entry.id   AF-A0A376WRB4-F1
#
_cell.length_a   1.000
_cell.length_b   1.000
_cell.length_c   1.000
_cell.angle_alpha   90.00
_cell.angle_beta   90.00
_cell.angle_gamma   90.00
#
_symmetry.space_group_name_H-M   'P 1'
#
loop_
_entity.id
_entity.type
_entity.pdbx_description
1 polymer ?
#
loop_
_entity_poly.entity_id
_entity_poly.type
_entity_poly.pdbx_seq_one_letter_code
_entity_poly.pdbx_strand_id
1 'polypeptide(L)' 'MNAPFTYSSPTLSVEALKHSIAYKLMFTIGKDPVVANKHEWLNATLFAVRDRLVERWLRQTVPSCRKKLVRFTTCRWSF' A
#
# COMPACT_ATOMS: atom_id res chain seq x y z
N MET A 1 -27.38 6.19 -7.08
CA MET A 1 -26.73 7.31 -6.38
C MET A 1 -25.47 6.76 -5.73
N ASN A 2 -24.28 6.98 -6.31
CA ASN A 2 -23.02 6.54 -5.73
C ASN A 2 -22.40 7.75 -5.04
N ALA A 3 -22.65 7.93 -3.74
CA ALA A 3 -21.91 8.93 -2.98
C ALA A 3 -20.42 8.54 -3.01
N PRO A 4 -19.49 9.49 -3.26
CA PRO A 4 -18.08 9.18 -3.23
C PRO A 4 -17.71 8.70 -1.82
N PHE A 5 -17.23 7.45 -1.72
CA PHE A 5 -16.68 6.93 -0.46
C PHE A 5 -15.53 7.83 -0.02
N THR A 6 -15.71 8.55 1.09
CA THR A 6 -14.74 9.49 1.60
C THR A 6 -13.73 8.72 2.44
N TYR A 7 -12.54 8.50 1.90
CA TYR A 7 -11.42 7.94 2.66
C TYR A 7 -10.30 8.96 2.82
N SER A 8 -9.64 8.93 3.96
CA SER A 8 -8.47 9.77 4.21
C SER A 8 -7.26 9.16 3.50
N SER A 9 -6.80 9.80 2.44
CA SER A 9 -5.55 9.39 1.77
C SER A 9 -4.37 9.63 2.71
N PRO A 10 -3.45 8.65 2.87
CA PRO A 10 -2.21 8.87 3.60
C PRO A 10 -1.41 10.02 2.97
N THR A 11 -1.19 11.07 3.74
CA THR A 11 -0.37 12.20 3.30
C THR A 11 1.09 11.75 3.11
N LEU A 12 1.80 12.41 2.18
CA LEU A 12 3.18 12.07 1.83
C LEU A 12 4.22 12.72 2.77
N SER A 13 3.80 13.23 3.92
CA SER A 13 4.73 13.81 4.90
C SER A 13 5.50 12.72 5.63
N VAL A 14 6.71 13.06 6.10
CA VAL A 14 7.57 12.14 6.86
C VAL A 14 6.87 11.71 8.16
N GLU A 15 6.14 12.62 8.80
CA GLU A 15 5.40 12.34 10.04
C GLU A 15 4.26 11.35 9.81
N ALA A 16 3.48 11.53 8.74
CA ALA A 16 2.43 10.60 8.37
C ALA A 16 3.00 9.23 7.98
N LEU A 17 4.18 9.19 7.36
CA LEU A 17 4.89 7.94 7.09
C LEU A 17 5.25 7.21 8.38
N LYS A 18 5.87 7.87 9.34
CA LYS A 18 6.19 7.27 10.65
C LYS A 18 4.95 6.73 11.35
N HIS A 19 3.87 7.51 11.37
CA HIS A 19 2.61 7.10 11.98
C HIS A 19 1.99 5.90 11.26
N SER A 20 2.03 5.87 9.92
CA SER A 20 1.53 4.74 9.13
C SER A 20 2.30 3.44 9.41
N ILE A 21 3.62 3.52 9.59
CA ILE A 21 4.46 2.34 9.88
C ILE A 21 4.13 1.81 11.29
N ALA A 22 4.08 2.70 12.29
CA ALA A 22 3.73 2.32 13.66
C ALA A 22 2.32 1.69 13.71
N TYR A 23 1.36 2.26 12.99
CA TYR A 23 0.01 1.72 12.86
C TYR A 23 0.02 0.30 12.27
N LYS A 24 0.77 0.05 11.20
CA LYS A 24 0.87 -1.30 10.60
C LYS A 24 1.54 -2.29 11.53
N LEU A 25 2.56 -1.86 12.26
CA LEU A 25 3.24 -2.72 13.22
C LEU A 25 2.29 -3.15 14.35
N MET A 26 1.52 -2.21 14.90
CA MET A 26 0.60 -2.49 16.00
C MET A 26 -0.66 -3.24 15.57
N PHE A 27 -1.32 -2.83 14.47
CA PHE A 27 -2.64 -3.36 14.10
C PHE A 27 -2.63 -4.40 12.99
N THR A 28 -1.58 -4.46 12.17
CA THR A 28 -1.46 -5.49 11.11
C THR A 28 -0.58 -6.65 11.55
N ILE A 29 0.54 -6.36 12.21
CA ILE A 29 1.47 -7.39 12.71
C ILE A 29 1.11 -7.80 14.15
N GLY A 30 0.57 -6.88 14.96
CA GLY A 30 0.21 -7.18 16.35
C GLY A 30 1.38 -7.10 17.32
N LYS A 31 2.39 -6.26 17.04
CA LYS A 31 3.59 -6.14 17.87
C LYS A 31 3.77 -4.72 18.40
N ASP A 32 4.31 -4.63 19.61
CA ASP A 32 4.66 -3.35 20.22
C ASP A 32 5.94 -2.78 19.58
N PRO A 33 5.99 -1.47 19.30
CA PRO A 33 7.14 -0.84 18.67
C PRO A 33 8.42 -0.91 19.50
N VAL A 34 8.30 -1.08 20.82
CA VAL A 34 9.45 -1.18 21.74
C VAL A 34 10.13 -2.56 21.65
N VAL A 35 9.38 -3.61 21.33
CA VAL A 35 9.86 -5.01 21.35
C VAL A 35 10.10 -5.55 19.93
N ALA A 36 9.62 -4.85 18.90
CA ALA A 36 9.61 -5.35 17.54
C ALA A 36 11.02 -5.54 16.94
N ASN A 37 11.20 -6.67 16.25
CA ASN A 37 12.46 -7.04 15.62
C ASN A 37 12.62 -6.33 14.25
N LYS A 38 13.86 -6.29 13.72
CA LYS A 38 14.18 -5.63 12.44
C LYS A 38 13.32 -6.12 11.26
N HIS A 39 13.01 -7.42 11.23
CA HIS A 39 12.15 -8.00 10.20
C HIS A 39 10.69 -7.53 10.30
N GLU A 40 10.19 -7.33 11.53
CA GLU A 40 8.82 -6.86 11.76
C GLU A 40 8.69 -5.39 11.36
N TRP A 41 9.71 -4.58 11.67
CA TRP A 41 9.82 -3.21 11.17
C TRP A 41 9.86 -3.15 9.65
N LEU A 42 10.63 -4.02 8.99
CA LEU A 42 10.67 -4.11 7.53
C LEU A 42 9.29 -4.45 6.97
N ASN A 43 8.61 -5.46 7.51
CA ASN A 43 7.29 -5.87 7.06
C ASN A 43 6.25 -4.75 7.25
N ALA A 44 6.29 -4.03 8.38
CA ALA A 44 5.41 -2.89 8.63
C ALA A 44 5.61 -1.77 7.59
N THR A 45 6.87 -1.46 7.25
CA THR A 45 7.18 -0.48 6.20
C THR A 45 6.66 -0.93 4.83
N LEU A 46 6.80 -2.21 4.49
CA LEU A 46 6.31 -2.77 3.24
C LEU A 46 4.79 -2.61 3.12
N PHE A 47 4.05 -2.89 4.20
CA PHE A 47 2.59 -2.70 4.23
C PHE A 47 2.20 -1.22 4.08
N ALA A 48 2.92 -0.31 4.75
CA ALA A 48 2.66 1.13 4.62
C ALA A 48 2.93 1.67 3.21
N VAL A 49 3.91 1.11 2.49
CA VAL A 49 4.19 1.47 1.09
C VAL A 49 3.15 0.85 0.15
N ARG A 50 2.77 -0.41 0.38
CA ARG A 50 1.73 -1.10 -0.40
C ARG A 50 0.45 -0.30 -0.44
N ASP A 51 -0.02 0.22 0.69
CA ASP A 51 -1.27 0.98 0.75
C ASP A 51 -1.24 2.21 -0.15
N ARG A 52 -0.11 2.94 -0.18
CA ARG A 52 0.07 4.10 -1.08
C ARG A 52 0.10 3.71 -2.55
N LEU A 53 0.74 2.59 -2.88
CA LEU A 53 0.77 2.05 -4.25
C LEU A 53 -0.62 1.59 -4.69
N VAL A 54 -1.36 0.91 -3.82
CA VAL A 54 -2.73 0.46 -4.08
C VAL A 54 -3.65 1.66 -4.26
N GLU A 55 -3.51 2.71 -3.47
CA GLU A 55 -4.28 3.94 -3.66
C GLU A 55 -4.01 4.56 -5.03
N ARG A 56 -2.73 4.70 -5.41
CA ARG A 56 -2.35 5.20 -6.74
C ARG A 56 -2.90 4.30 -7.85
N TRP A 57 -2.85 2.99 -7.66
CA TRP A 57 -3.37 2.02 -8.63
C TRP A 57 -4.88 2.15 -8.79
N LEU A 58 -5.64 2.20 -7.69
CA LEU A 58 -7.10 2.42 -7.70
C LEU A 58 -7.46 3.74 -8.38
N ARG A 59 -6.74 4.83 -8.07
CA ARG A 59 -6.94 6.11 -8.76
C ARG A 59 -6.70 6.01 -10.27
N GLN A 60 -5.84 5.11 -10.73
CA GLN A 60 -5.58 4.91 -12.15
C GLN A 60 -6.55 3.92 -12.80
N THR A 61 -6.98 2.85 -12.12
CA THR A 61 -7.86 1.83 -12.72
C THR A 61 -9.33 2.21 -12.69
N VAL A 62 -9.81 2.85 -11.63
CA VAL A 62 -11.25 3.12 -11.44
C VAL A 62 -11.81 4.16 -12.43
N PRO A 63 -11.09 5.24 -12.83
CA PRO A 63 -11.55 6.15 -13.89
C PRO A 63 -11.29 5.62 -15.32
N SER A 64 -10.45 4.60 -15.47
CA SER A 64 -9.83 4.21 -16.73
C SER A 64 -10.33 2.88 -17.31
N CYS A 65 -11.62 2.55 -17.18
CA CYS A 65 -12.22 1.43 -17.91
C CYS A 65 -12.18 1.58 -19.46
N ARG A 66 -11.27 2.43 -19.99
CA ARG A 66 -10.98 2.70 -21.39
C ARG A 66 -9.48 2.95 -21.66
N LYS A 67 -8.57 2.28 -20.95
CA LYS A 67 -7.14 2.25 -21.35
C LYS A 67 -6.80 0.87 -21.87
N LYS A 68 -6.24 0.82 -23.09
CA LYS A 68 -5.80 -0.42 -23.77
C LYS A 68 -4.99 -1.27 -22.80
N LEU A 69 -5.50 -2.45 -22.49
CA LEU A 69 -4.78 -3.46 -21.74
C LEU A 69 -3.60 -3.91 -22.60
N VAL A 70 -2.40 -3.38 -22.35
CA VAL A 70 -1.18 -3.92 -22.93
C VAL A 70 -0.90 -5.22 -22.19
N ARG A 71 -1.31 -6.35 -22.79
CA ARG A 71 -1.11 -7.67 -22.23
C ARG A 71 0.34 -8.06 -22.46
N PHE A 72 1.18 -7.90 -21.43
CA PHE A 72 2.51 -8.47 -21.43
C PHE A 72 2.38 -9.99 -21.29
N THR A 73 2.42 -10.72 -22.42
CA THR A 73 2.65 -12.16 -22.42
C THR A 73 4.12 -12.38 -22.06
N THR A 74 4.42 -12.51 -20.78
CA THR A 74 5.78 -12.89 -20.37
C THR A 74 5.97 -14.35 -20.78
N CYS A 75 6.79 -14.62 -21.79
CA CYS A 75 7.34 -15.95 -22.00
C CYS A 75 7.99 -16.39 -20.68
N ARG A 76 7.52 -17.51 -20.16
CA ARG A 76 8.05 -18.22 -19.01
C ARG A 76 9.52 -18.57 -19.33
N TRP A 77 10.45 -17.79 -18.80
CA TRP A 77 11.86 -18.15 -18.77
C TRP A 77 12.03 -19.28 -17.75
N SER A 78 11.97 -20.51 -18.24
CA SER A 78 12.55 -21.65 -17.54
C SER A 78 14.06 -21.61 -17.75
N PHE A 79 14.82 -21.43 -16.68
CA PHE A 79 16.16 -22.00 -16.55
C PHE A 79 16.04 -23.32 -15.82
#